data_AF-A0A6L7ZUL7-F1
#
_entry.id   AF-A0A6L7ZUL7-F1
#
_cell.length_a   1.000
_cell.length_b   1.000
_cell.length_c   1.000
_cell.angle_alpha   90.00
_cell.angle_beta   90.00
_cell.angle_gamma   90.00
#
_symmetry.space_group_name_H-M   'P 1'
#
loop_
_entity.id
_entity.type
_entity.pdbx_description
1 polymer ?
#
loop_
_entity_poly.entity_id
_entity_poly.type
_entity_poly.pdbx_seq_one_letter_code
_entity_poly.pdbx_strand_id
1 'polypeptide(L)'
;MCTVVILRRPGHRWPLLLAANRDEMKDRPWRPPDRHWPDRPWVVAGIDLEAGGTWLGMNDSGVVAAVMNRTASLGPAADKRSRGELVLDALDSDDAVDAAERMRHLDGNAWREFNLAIADNRDAFWLRSRGRAAGGRVECFPLPEGLSMLTARERNDRV
;
A
#
# COMPACT_ATOMS: atom_id res chain seq x y z
N MET A 1 -8.03 -12.85 -0.39
CA MET A 1 -7.67 -11.69 -1.25
C MET A 1 -7.72 -10.41 -0.41
N CYS A 2 -6.60 -9.69 -0.24
CA CYS A 2 -6.62 -8.44 0.52
C CYS A 2 -7.59 -7.41 -0.08
N THR A 3 -8.25 -6.64 0.77
CA THR A 3 -9.22 -5.59 0.39
C THR A 3 -8.91 -4.32 1.17
N VAL A 4 -8.93 -3.18 0.49
CA VAL A 4 -8.83 -1.84 1.09
C VAL A 4 -10.07 -1.04 0.71
N VAL A 5 -10.69 -0.42 1.72
CA VAL A 5 -11.85 0.46 1.57
C VAL A 5 -11.46 1.84 2.09
N ILE A 6 -11.64 2.87 1.27
CA ILE A 6 -11.29 4.25 1.56
C ILE A 6 -12.53 5.12 1.39
N LEU A 7 -12.86 5.92 2.39
CA LEU A 7 -13.86 6.98 2.30
C LEU A 7 -13.15 8.34 2.44
N ARG A 8 -13.05 9.07 1.32
CA ARG A 8 -12.46 10.42 1.26
C ARG A 8 -13.56 11.48 1.34
N ARG A 9 -13.43 12.41 2.29
CA ARG A 9 -14.41 13.47 2.60
C ARG A 9 -13.71 14.79 2.94
N PRO A 10 -13.09 15.49 1.97
CA PRO A 10 -12.41 16.75 2.23
C PRO A 10 -13.34 17.75 2.95
N GLY A 11 -12.81 18.51 3.90
CA GLY A 11 -13.59 19.45 4.72
C GLY A 11 -14.46 18.82 5.82
N HIS A 12 -14.55 17.48 5.91
CA HIS A 12 -15.23 16.80 7.01
C HIS A 12 -14.32 16.63 8.23
N ARG A 13 -14.88 16.53 9.45
CA ARG A 13 -14.13 16.28 10.71
C ARG A 13 -13.24 15.03 10.64
N TRP A 14 -13.67 14.05 9.85
CA TRP A 14 -12.96 12.80 9.55
C TRP A 14 -12.73 12.75 8.03
N PRO A 15 -11.68 13.42 7.52
CA PRO A 15 -11.52 13.64 6.09
C PRO A 15 -11.10 12.40 5.31
N LEU A 16 -10.53 11.41 6.01
CA LEU A 16 -10.20 10.10 5.48
C LEU A 16 -10.63 9.03 6.50
N LEU A 17 -11.31 7.99 6.03
CA LEU A 17 -11.41 6.70 6.74
C LEU A 17 -10.83 5.63 5.84
N LEU A 18 -9.99 4.76 6.41
CA LEU A 18 -9.39 3.64 5.70
C LEU A 18 -9.58 2.37 6.54
N ALA A 19 -10.05 1.31 5.90
CA ALA A 19 -10.10 -0.03 6.46
C ALA A 19 -9.39 -0.99 5.50
N ALA A 20 -8.54 -1.86 6.03
CA ALA A 20 -7.88 -2.89 5.25
C ALA A 20 -8.14 -4.27 5.87
N ASN A 21 -8.55 -5.23 5.04
CA ASN A 21 -8.61 -6.62 5.40
C ASN A 21 -7.47 -7.36 4.71
N ARG A 22 -6.58 -7.97 5.49
CA ARG A 22 -5.51 -8.83 4.97
C ARG A 22 -5.99 -10.28 5.01
N ASP A 23 -6.12 -10.87 3.83
CA ASP A 23 -6.38 -12.30 3.70
C ASP A 23 -5.08 -13.03 3.41
N GLU A 24 -4.65 -13.87 4.35
CA GLU A 24 -3.35 -14.52 4.35
C GLU A 24 -3.42 -15.98 4.83
N MET A 25 -2.39 -16.77 4.53
CA MET A 25 -2.20 -18.09 5.11
C MET A 25 -2.16 -18.04 6.64
N LYS A 26 -2.88 -18.96 7.30
CA LYS A 26 -3.06 -18.98 8.76
C LYS A 26 -1.74 -19.17 9.53
N ASP A 27 -0.81 -19.88 8.92
CA ASP A 27 0.50 -20.24 9.46
C ASP A 27 1.58 -19.20 9.18
N ARG A 28 1.29 -18.15 8.37
CA ARG A 28 2.24 -17.08 8.09
C ARG A 28 2.44 -16.22 9.35
N PRO A 29 3.64 -16.19 9.95
CA PRO A 29 3.89 -15.49 11.21
C PRO A 29 3.93 -13.96 11.02
N TRP A 30 3.34 -13.23 11.96
CA TRP A 30 3.32 -11.76 11.99
C TRP A 30 3.20 -11.22 13.43
N ARG A 31 3.55 -9.95 13.64
CA ARG A 31 3.29 -9.23 14.91
C ARG A 31 2.34 -8.06 14.71
N PRO A 32 1.51 -7.73 15.72
CA PRO A 32 0.55 -6.63 15.66
C PRO A 32 1.21 -5.26 15.46
N PRO A 33 0.41 -4.22 15.15
CA PRO A 33 0.93 -2.87 14.97
C PRO A 33 1.77 -2.38 16.14
N ASP A 34 3.01 -1.98 15.84
CA ASP A 34 3.97 -1.39 16.78
C ASP A 34 5.08 -0.68 15.96
N ARG A 35 6.05 -0.09 16.64
CA ARG A 35 7.27 0.49 16.04
C ARG A 35 8.36 -0.59 15.92
N HIS A 36 8.29 -1.38 14.85
CA HIS A 36 9.18 -2.55 14.67
C HIS A 36 10.56 -2.23 14.08
N TRP A 37 10.72 -1.09 13.39
CA TRP A 37 11.92 -0.74 12.63
C TRP A 37 12.72 0.37 13.34
N PRO A 38 13.91 0.08 13.90
CA PRO A 38 14.74 1.09 14.56
C PRO A 38 15.23 2.22 13.63
N ASP A 39 15.38 1.93 12.33
CA ASP A 39 15.76 2.88 11.28
C ASP A 39 14.57 3.69 10.73
N ARG A 40 13.33 3.30 11.10
CA ARG A 40 12.08 4.03 10.79
C ARG A 40 11.24 4.18 12.05
N PRO A 41 11.75 4.89 13.08
CA PRO A 41 11.06 5.01 14.36
C PRO A 41 9.71 5.72 14.21
N TRP A 42 9.45 6.46 13.12
CA TRP A 42 8.16 7.12 12.83
C TRP A 42 7.05 6.18 12.35
N VAL A 43 7.35 4.93 12.00
CA VAL A 43 6.38 3.99 11.43
C VAL A 43 5.69 3.16 12.51
N VAL A 44 4.36 3.13 12.48
CA VAL A 44 3.52 2.18 13.23
C VAL A 44 2.81 1.27 12.23
N ALA A 45 3.13 -0.02 12.26
CA ALA A 45 2.57 -1.01 11.34
C ALA A 45 2.65 -2.41 11.92
N GLY A 46 1.87 -3.36 11.41
CA GLY A 46 2.15 -4.78 11.66
C GLY A 46 3.43 -5.20 10.94
N ILE A 47 4.12 -6.25 11.38
CA ILE A 47 5.30 -6.78 10.68
C ILE A 47 5.09 -8.23 10.27
N ASP A 48 5.39 -8.51 9.01
CA ASP A 48 5.50 -9.86 8.46
C ASP A 48 6.85 -10.47 8.85
N LEU A 49 6.84 -11.56 9.62
CA LEU A 49 8.08 -12.14 10.16
C LEU A 49 8.83 -13.03 9.15
N GLU A 50 8.22 -13.36 8.01
CA GLU A 50 8.91 -14.07 6.93
C GLU A 50 9.61 -13.11 5.97
N ALA A 51 8.93 -12.03 5.61
CA ALA A 51 9.39 -11.10 4.57
C ALA A 51 9.94 -9.77 5.11
N GLY A 52 9.81 -9.51 6.42
CA GLY A 52 10.36 -8.32 7.10
C GLY A 52 9.64 -6.99 6.79
N GLY A 53 8.66 -6.99 5.89
CA GLY A 53 7.87 -5.81 5.51
C GLY A 53 6.51 -5.72 6.20
N THR A 54 5.63 -4.88 5.66
CA THR A 54 4.26 -4.70 6.19
C THR A 54 3.21 -4.61 5.08
N TRP A 55 1.95 -4.87 5.41
CA TRP A 55 0.81 -4.76 4.48
C TRP A 55 0.01 -3.47 4.65
N LEU A 56 0.07 -2.87 5.83
CA LEU A 56 -0.63 -1.63 6.21
C LEU A 56 0.17 -0.97 7.34
N GLY A 57 0.44 0.32 7.19
CA GLY A 57 1.07 1.13 8.23
C GLY A 57 0.74 2.60 8.09
N MET A 58 1.08 3.35 9.12
CA MET A 58 1.05 4.82 9.11
C MET A 58 2.32 5.39 9.73
N ASN A 59 2.65 6.63 9.38
CA ASN A 59 3.75 7.38 10.01
C ASN A 59 3.24 8.52 10.92
N ASP A 60 4.16 9.12 11.66
CA ASP A 60 3.86 10.22 12.59
C ASP A 60 3.37 11.51 11.87
N SER A 61 3.67 11.66 10.57
CA SER A 61 3.16 12.76 9.74
C SER A 61 1.71 12.54 9.27
N GLY A 62 1.14 11.35 9.50
CA GLY A 62 -0.24 11.00 9.17
C GLY A 62 -0.42 10.38 7.79
N VAL A 63 0.66 10.03 7.08
CA VAL A 63 0.60 9.22 5.85
C VAL A 63 0.25 7.79 6.24
N VAL A 64 -0.73 7.21 5.55
CA VAL A 64 -1.12 5.80 5.62
C VAL A 64 -0.85 5.15 4.27
N ALA A 65 -0.28 3.94 4.29
CA ALA A 65 -0.05 3.17 3.07
C ALA A 65 -0.48 1.71 3.26
N ALA A 66 -1.07 1.13 2.21
CA ALA A 66 -1.55 -0.24 2.21
C ALA A 66 -1.29 -0.91 0.86
N VAL A 67 -0.74 -2.12 0.87
CA VAL A 67 -0.42 -2.87 -0.36
C VAL A 67 -1.31 -4.10 -0.52
N MET A 68 -1.75 -4.35 -1.76
CA MET A 68 -2.55 -5.50 -2.14
C MET A 68 -1.88 -6.25 -3.29
N ASN A 69 -1.96 -7.58 -3.24
CA ASN A 69 -1.53 -8.44 -4.32
C ASN A 69 -2.49 -8.30 -5.50
N ARG A 70 -1.96 -8.25 -6.74
CA ARG A 70 -2.80 -8.36 -7.94
C ARG A 70 -3.07 -9.82 -8.32
N THR A 71 -4.01 -10.05 -9.21
CA THR A 71 -4.37 -11.40 -9.68
C THR A 71 -3.13 -12.13 -10.24
N ALA A 72 -3.03 -13.44 -10.02
CA ALA A 72 -1.90 -14.28 -10.46
C ALA A 72 -0.49 -13.84 -9.96
N SER A 73 -0.42 -13.02 -8.90
CA SER A 73 0.84 -12.48 -8.37
C SER A 73 1.22 -13.02 -6.97
N LEU A 74 0.68 -14.16 -6.56
CA LEU A 74 0.96 -14.76 -5.24
C LEU A 74 2.35 -15.43 -5.18
N GLY A 75 2.86 -15.60 -3.96
CA GLY A 75 4.12 -16.27 -3.66
C GLY A 75 5.38 -15.41 -3.85
N PRO A 76 6.52 -15.81 -3.25
CA PRO A 76 7.81 -15.20 -3.51
C PRO A 76 8.31 -15.54 -4.92
N ALA A 77 9.22 -14.72 -5.45
CA ALA A 77 9.95 -15.01 -6.68
C ALA A 77 11.41 -14.59 -6.47
N ALA A 78 12.36 -15.44 -6.89
CA ALA A 78 13.78 -15.27 -6.57
C ALA A 78 14.38 -13.94 -7.06
N ASP A 79 13.82 -13.35 -8.12
CA ASP A 79 14.24 -12.09 -8.72
C ASP A 79 13.40 -10.88 -8.27
N LYS A 80 12.53 -11.04 -7.25
CA LYS A 80 11.60 -10.00 -6.79
C LYS A 80 11.78 -9.68 -5.31
N ARG A 81 11.72 -8.39 -5.00
CA ARG A 81 11.65 -7.84 -3.64
C ARG A 81 10.30 -8.07 -3.00
N SER A 82 10.23 -7.96 -1.67
CA SER A 82 8.97 -8.05 -0.95
C SER A 82 8.12 -6.81 -1.21
N ARG A 83 6.83 -7.01 -1.54
CA ARG A 83 5.88 -5.89 -1.68
C ARG A 83 5.66 -5.13 -0.37
N GLY A 84 5.95 -5.77 0.77
CA GLY A 84 5.84 -5.09 2.06
C GLY A 84 6.84 -3.96 2.26
N GLU A 85 7.91 -3.93 1.46
CA GLU A 85 8.87 -2.81 1.42
C GLU A 85 8.23 -1.55 0.81
N LEU A 86 7.30 -1.69 -0.14
CA LEU A 86 6.62 -0.54 -0.77
C LEU A 86 5.84 0.31 0.23
N VAL A 87 5.28 -0.34 1.26
CA VAL A 87 4.57 0.36 2.34
C VAL A 87 5.56 1.15 3.18
N LEU A 88 6.70 0.56 3.54
CA LEU A 88 7.74 1.25 4.30
C LEU A 88 8.33 2.43 3.52
N ASP A 89 8.64 2.23 2.23
CA ASP A 89 9.18 3.27 1.34
C ASP A 89 8.20 4.45 1.19
N ALA A 90 6.88 4.19 1.13
CA ALA A 90 5.88 5.24 1.09
C ALA A 90 5.79 6.02 2.41
N LEU A 91 5.98 5.35 3.55
CA LEU A 91 5.91 5.93 4.89
C LEU A 91 7.16 6.74 5.30
N ASP A 92 8.20 6.77 4.47
CA ASP A 92 9.37 7.63 4.62
C ASP A 92 9.14 9.07 4.07
N SER A 93 7.91 9.42 3.71
CA SER A 93 7.54 10.75 3.20
C SER A 93 6.63 11.50 4.19
N ASP A 94 6.71 12.84 4.18
CA ASP A 94 5.97 13.70 5.11
C ASP A 94 4.49 13.89 4.75
N ASP A 95 4.12 13.69 3.48
CA ASP A 95 2.73 13.72 3.03
C ASP A 95 2.44 12.73 1.89
N ALA A 96 1.15 12.53 1.61
CA ALA A 96 0.70 11.55 0.64
C ALA A 96 1.04 11.92 -0.82
N VAL A 97 1.18 13.21 -1.13
CA VAL A 97 1.54 13.68 -2.48
C VAL A 97 3.00 13.32 -2.75
N ASP A 98 3.90 13.68 -1.83
CA ASP A 98 5.33 13.37 -1.95
C ASP A 98 5.57 11.86 -1.96
N ALA A 99 4.84 11.10 -1.14
CA ALA A 99 4.87 9.65 -1.17
C ALA A 99 4.46 9.12 -2.55
N ALA A 100 3.30 9.54 -3.08
CA ALA A 100 2.80 9.06 -4.37
C ALA A 100 3.74 9.44 -5.53
N GLU A 101 4.28 10.66 -5.52
CA GLU A 101 5.25 11.13 -6.51
C GLU A 101 6.57 10.38 -6.42
N ARG A 102 7.09 10.06 -5.23
CA ARG A 102 8.29 9.21 -5.10
C ARG A 102 8.04 7.81 -5.65
N MET A 103 6.92 7.21 -5.27
CA MET A 103 6.60 5.82 -5.62
C MET A 103 6.33 5.60 -7.10
N ARG A 104 5.85 6.63 -7.83
CA ARG A 104 5.64 6.55 -9.29
C ARG A 104 6.94 6.34 -10.09
N HIS A 105 8.09 6.72 -9.51
CA HIS A 105 9.40 6.70 -10.16
C HIS A 105 10.17 5.39 -9.93
N LEU A 106 9.61 4.47 -9.15
CA LEU A 106 10.20 3.16 -8.93
C LEU A 106 10.15 2.30 -10.21
N ASP A 107 11.13 1.40 -10.34
CA ASP A 107 11.05 0.30 -11.29
C ASP A 107 10.13 -0.79 -10.75
N GLY A 108 8.87 -0.79 -11.22
CA GLY A 108 7.87 -1.77 -10.85
C GLY A 108 8.24 -3.21 -11.21
N ASN A 109 9.27 -3.45 -12.03
CA ASN A 109 9.77 -4.80 -12.29
C ASN A 109 10.49 -5.43 -11.09
N ALA A 110 10.91 -4.63 -10.10
CA ALA A 110 11.56 -5.15 -8.90
C ALA A 110 10.60 -5.91 -7.97
N TRP A 111 9.28 -5.77 -8.17
CA TRP A 111 8.26 -6.46 -7.39
C TRP A 111 7.35 -7.30 -8.29
N ARG A 112 6.64 -8.25 -7.67
CA ARG A 112 5.45 -8.84 -8.30
C ARG A 112 4.36 -7.77 -8.41
N GLU A 113 3.44 -7.93 -9.36
CA GLU A 113 2.35 -6.98 -9.58
C GLU A 113 1.61 -6.61 -8.28
N PHE A 114 1.27 -5.33 -8.14
CA PHE A 114 0.69 -4.80 -6.90
C PHE A 114 -0.28 -3.65 -7.15
N ASN A 115 -1.21 -3.49 -6.22
CA ASN A 115 -1.91 -2.24 -5.97
C ASN A 115 -1.36 -1.66 -4.66
N LEU A 116 -1.21 -0.34 -4.60
CA LEU A 116 -0.76 0.39 -3.43
C LEU A 116 -1.73 1.56 -3.22
N ALA A 117 -2.29 1.68 -2.02
CA ALA A 117 -3.05 2.85 -1.59
C ALA A 117 -2.13 3.69 -0.70
N ILE A 118 -2.08 5.00 -0.96
CA ILE A 118 -1.35 5.99 -0.16
C ILE A 118 -2.32 7.13 0.13
N ALA A 119 -2.44 7.56 1.37
CA ALA A 119 -3.32 8.67 1.72
C ALA A 119 -2.85 9.41 2.97
N ASP A 120 -3.32 10.63 3.16
CA ASP A 120 -3.22 11.39 4.40
C ASP A 120 -4.57 12.09 4.67
N ASN A 121 -4.60 13.08 5.55
CA ASN A 121 -5.82 13.82 5.87
C ASN A 121 -6.33 14.74 4.75
N ARG A 122 -5.58 14.93 3.65
CA ARG A 122 -5.89 15.84 2.53
C ARG A 122 -6.05 15.07 1.23
N ASP A 123 -5.12 14.18 0.94
CA ASP A 123 -4.92 13.57 -0.36
C ASP A 123 -4.93 12.05 -0.28
N ALA A 124 -5.31 11.41 -1.37
CA ALA A 124 -5.37 9.96 -1.46
C ALA A 124 -5.11 9.52 -2.89
N PHE A 125 -4.30 8.47 -3.03
CA PHE A 125 -3.80 7.95 -4.29
C PHE A 125 -3.92 6.43 -4.33
N TRP A 126 -4.20 5.94 -5.52
CA TRP A 126 -4.04 4.54 -5.86
C TRP A 126 -2.95 4.42 -6.91
N LEU A 127 -1.93 3.64 -6.58
CA LEU A 127 -0.86 3.28 -7.47
C LEU A 127 -1.01 1.81 -7.89
N ARG A 128 -0.64 1.48 -9.12
CA ARG A 128 -0.57 0.10 -9.57
C ARG A 128 0.70 -0.17 -10.38
N SER A 129 1.21 -1.38 -10.25
CA SER A 129 2.17 -1.94 -11.20
C SER A 129 1.66 -3.27 -11.75
N ARG A 130 1.75 -3.41 -13.07
CA ARG A 130 1.46 -4.66 -13.81
C ARG A 130 2.76 -5.33 -14.31
N GLY A 131 3.88 -5.02 -13.65
CA GLY A 131 5.19 -5.62 -13.91
C GLY A 131 5.68 -5.47 -15.35
N ARG A 132 6.48 -6.45 -15.80
CA ARG A 132 7.21 -6.40 -17.08
C ARG A 132 6.31 -6.27 -18.31
N ALA A 133 5.14 -6.91 -18.29
CA ALA A 133 4.19 -6.85 -19.40
C ALA A 133 3.67 -5.42 -19.66
N ALA A 134 3.67 -4.55 -18.64
CA ALA A 134 3.29 -3.15 -18.76
C ALA A 134 4.49 -2.18 -18.80
N GLY A 135 5.69 -2.70 -19.06
CA GLY A 135 6.92 -1.91 -19.15
C GLY A 135 7.49 -1.48 -17.78
N GLY A 136 7.11 -2.15 -16.69
CA GLY A 136 7.65 -1.88 -15.35
C GLY A 136 7.21 -0.55 -14.72
N ARG A 137 6.27 0.17 -15.33
CA ARG A 137 5.81 1.45 -14.81
C ARG A 137 4.94 1.26 -13.58
N VAL A 138 5.04 2.23 -12.66
CA VAL A 138 4.08 2.42 -11.57
C VAL A 138 3.16 3.57 -12.00
N GLU A 139 1.89 3.24 -12.27
CA GLU A 139 0.88 4.24 -12.62
C GLU A 139 0.25 4.78 -11.34
N CYS A 140 0.06 6.10 -11.24
CA CYS A 140 -0.53 6.77 -10.09
C CYS A 140 -1.82 7.48 -10.47
N PHE A 141 -2.87 7.28 -9.66
CA PHE A 141 -4.19 7.85 -9.86
C PHE A 141 -4.69 8.52 -8.58
N PRO A 142 -5.15 9.78 -8.63
CA PRO A 142 -5.83 10.37 -7.47
C PRO A 142 -7.13 9.60 -7.18
N LEU A 143 -7.42 9.40 -5.90
CA LEU A 143 -8.68 8.85 -5.43
C LEU A 143 -9.72 9.98 -5.30
N PRO A 144 -10.91 9.84 -5.91
CA PRO A 144 -11.95 10.85 -5.86
C PRO A 144 -12.53 10.93 -4.45
N GLU A 145 -13.28 12.01 -4.21
CA GLU A 145 -14.16 12.10 -3.05
C GLU A 145 -15.20 10.97 -3.06
N GLY A 146 -15.58 10.52 -1.87
CA GLY A 146 -16.49 9.41 -1.68
C GLY A 146 -15.78 8.07 -1.44
N LEU A 147 -16.49 6.99 -1.72
CA LEU A 147 -16.07 5.62 -1.43
C LEU A 147 -15.24 5.05 -2.58
N SER A 148 -14.07 4.51 -2.25
CA SER A 148 -13.23 3.71 -3.15
C SER A 148 -12.93 2.36 -2.50
N MET A 149 -12.96 1.30 -3.29
CA MET A 149 -12.58 -0.06 -2.91
C MET A 149 -11.48 -0.56 -3.85
N LEU A 150 -10.46 -1.17 -3.28
CA LEU A 150 -9.32 -1.75 -3.97
C LEU A 150 -9.15 -3.20 -3.53
N THR A 151 -9.02 -4.09 -4.51
CA THR A 151 -8.81 -5.53 -4.30
C THR A 151 -7.58 -5.99 -5.11
N ALA A 152 -7.68 -7.09 -5.85
CA ALA A 152 -6.62 -7.64 -6.69
C ALA A 152 -6.64 -7.16 -8.15
N ARG A 153 -7.57 -6.27 -8.53
CA ARG A 153 -7.70 -5.73 -9.89
C ARG A 153 -7.71 -4.20 -9.88
N GLU A 154 -8.68 -3.57 -10.53
CA GLU A 154 -8.80 -2.13 -10.64
C GLU A 154 -9.69 -1.57 -9.53
N ARG A 155 -9.61 -0.25 -9.30
CA ARG A 155 -10.50 0.44 -8.35
C ARG A 155 -11.96 0.24 -8.71
N ASN A 156 -12.77 -0.10 -7.70
CA ASN A 156 -14.21 -0.30 -7.81
C ASN A 156 -14.57 -1.33 -8.90
N ASP A 157 -13.80 -2.40 -9.01
CA ASP A 157 -14.10 -3.48 -9.94
C ASP A 157 -15.45 -4.13 -9.61
N ARG A 158 -16.29 -4.31 -10.63
CA ARG A 158 -17.66 -4.84 -10.48
C ARG A 158 -17.77 -6.35 -10.69
N VAL A 159 -16.62 -7.03 -10.70
CA VAL A 159 -16.37 -8.39 -11.22
C VAL A 159 -16.47 -8.47 -12.74
#